data_AF-A0A969KI21-F1
#
_entry.id   AF-A0A969KI21-F1
#
_cell.length_a   1.000
_cell.length_b   1.000
_cell.length_c   1.000
_cell.angle_alpha   90.00
_cell.angle_beta   90.00
_cell.angle_gamma   90.00
#
_symmetry.space_group_name_H-M   'P 1'
#
loop_
_entity.id
_entity.type
_entity.pdbx_description
1 polymer ?
#
loop_
_entity_poly.entity_id
_entity_poly.type
_entity_poly.pdbx_seq_one_letter_code
_entity_poly.pdbx_strand_id
1 'polypeptide(L)'
;MVFNPKFFTSKSEQDTGNVLIEYLQKQHPDTLERVAQSASPEIKEIISQNVRGLLGVLPPDGFNVQIMTDRENLANLLASAMMTGYFLRNMEQRMDLEDNLEDFDLDFGVDL
;
A
#
# COMPACT_ATOMS: atom_id res chain seq x y z
N MET A 1 4.50 -2.44 -14.50
CA MET A 1 3.97 -1.06 -14.67
C MET A 1 4.85 -0.12 -13.85
N VAL A 2 5.44 0.91 -14.49
CA VAL A 2 6.23 1.92 -13.78
C VAL A 2 5.24 2.96 -13.23
N PHE A 3 5.20 3.11 -11.91
CA PHE A 3 4.42 4.16 -11.25
C PHE A 3 4.90 5.53 -11.76
N ASN A 4 4.01 6.28 -12.41
CA ASN A 4 4.34 7.59 -12.96
C ASN A 4 3.76 8.68 -12.02
N PRO A 5 4.59 9.33 -11.19
CA PRO A 5 4.13 10.24 -10.14
C PRO A 5 3.46 11.53 -10.69
N LYS A 6 3.52 11.76 -12.01
CA LYS A 6 2.90 12.92 -12.66
C LYS A 6 1.38 12.86 -12.73
N PHE A 7 0.74 11.72 -12.45
CA PHE A 7 -0.73 11.61 -12.44
C PHE A 7 -1.39 12.40 -11.29
N PHE A 8 -0.69 12.65 -10.19
CA PHE A 8 -1.24 13.39 -9.05
C PHE A 8 -0.77 14.85 -8.98
N THR A 9 0.14 15.26 -9.88
CA THR A 9 0.66 16.64 -9.93
C THR A 9 -0.18 17.55 -10.83
N SER A 10 -1.17 17.02 -11.58
CA SER A 10 -2.12 17.86 -12.33
C SER A 10 -3.20 18.42 -11.42
N LYS A 11 -2.84 19.52 -10.76
CA LYS A 11 -3.64 20.69 -10.39
C LYS A 11 -5.17 20.52 -10.28
N SER A 12 -5.62 20.67 -9.03
CA SER A 12 -6.81 21.43 -8.60
C SER A 12 -8.19 21.01 -9.14
N GLU A 13 -8.86 20.10 -8.44
CA GLU A 13 -10.29 20.24 -8.14
C GLU A 13 -10.58 19.80 -6.70
N GLN A 14 -10.88 20.80 -5.87
CA GLN A 14 -11.64 20.74 -4.62
C GLN A 14 -11.00 20.05 -3.41
N ASP A 15 -10.83 20.89 -2.40
CA ASP A 15 -10.62 20.71 -0.96
C ASP A 15 -11.58 19.68 -0.31
N THR A 16 -11.54 18.45 -0.80
CA THR A 16 -12.06 17.28 -0.10
C THR A 16 -10.85 16.53 0.39
N GLY A 17 -10.45 16.81 1.64
CA GLY A 17 -9.43 16.02 2.32
C GLY A 17 -9.71 14.54 2.07
N ASN A 18 -8.70 13.80 1.61
CA ASN A 18 -8.85 12.43 1.16
C ASN A 18 -9.66 11.62 2.20
N VAL A 19 -10.88 11.21 1.84
CA VAL A 19 -11.86 10.60 2.76
C VAL A 19 -11.28 9.36 3.43
N LEU A 20 -10.37 8.65 2.75
CA LEU A 20 -9.65 7.51 3.29
C LEU A 20 -8.66 7.92 4.40
N ILE A 21 -7.95 9.04 4.23
CA ILE A 21 -7.08 9.63 5.28
C ILE A 21 -7.90 9.97 6.51
N GLU A 22 -9.03 10.66 6.32
CA GLU A 22 -9.89 11.06 7.43
C GLU A 22 -10.47 9.84 8.17
N TYR A 23 -10.89 8.82 7.42
CA TYR A 23 -11.37 7.56 7.98
C TYR A 23 -10.27 6.83 8.78
N LEU A 24 -9.05 6.75 8.25
CA LEU A 24 -7.94 6.05 8.89
C LEU A 24 -7.40 6.79 10.13
N GLN A 25 -7.43 8.12 10.12
CA GLN A 25 -7.10 8.95 11.30
C GLN A 25 -8.10 8.77 12.46
N LYS A 26 -9.33 8.36 12.17
CA LYS A 26 -10.39 8.12 13.17
C LYS A 26 -10.37 6.69 13.74
N GLN A 27 -9.52 5.79 13.21
CA GLN A 27 -9.45 4.41 13.69
C GLN A 27 -8.68 4.29 15.00
N HIS A 28 -9.07 3.32 15.84
CA HIS A 28 -8.34 2.99 17.06
C HIS A 28 -6.96 2.39 16.72
N PRO A 29 -5.89 2.69 17.50
CA PRO A 29 -4.55 2.16 17.27
C PRO A 29 -4.52 0.63 17.13
N ASP A 30 -5.25 -0.09 17.98
CA ASP A 30 -5.33 -1.56 17.94
C ASP A 30 -5.88 -2.11 16.61
N THR A 31 -6.80 -1.37 15.98
CA THR A 31 -7.36 -1.74 14.67
C THR A 31 -6.30 -1.59 13.58
N LEU A 32 -5.55 -0.48 13.61
CA LEU A 32 -4.44 -0.25 12.66
C LEU A 32 -3.33 -1.29 12.84
N GLU A 33 -3.02 -1.64 14.09
CA GLU A 33 -2.02 -2.66 14.41
C GLU A 33 -2.44 -4.04 13.91
N ARG A 34 -3.69 -4.44 14.12
CA ARG A 34 -4.22 -5.71 13.62
C ARG A 34 -4.16 -5.78 12.09
N VAL A 35 -4.46 -4.67 11.40
CA VAL A 35 -4.34 -4.58 9.94
C VAL A 35 -2.88 -4.72 9.51
N ALA A 36 -1.94 -4.03 10.17
CA ALA A 36 -0.52 -4.14 9.88
C ALA A 36 0.03 -5.56 10.13
N GLN A 37 -0.45 -6.23 11.19
CA GLN A 37 -0.08 -7.61 11.51
C GLN A 37 -0.62 -8.59 10.47
N SER A 38 -1.80 -8.34 9.92
CA SER A 38 -2.45 -9.20 8.90
C SER A 38 -1.80 -9.15 7.51
N ALA A 39 -0.93 -8.17 7.26
CA ALA A 39 -0.20 -8.08 5.99
C ALA A 39 0.89 -9.15 5.90
N SER A 40 0.99 -9.82 4.75
CA SER A 40 2.04 -10.80 4.45
C SER A 40 3.43 -10.17 4.44
N PRO A 41 4.50 -10.99 4.64
CA PRO A 41 5.88 -10.53 4.57
C PRO A 41 6.20 -9.84 3.24
N GLU A 42 5.74 -10.37 2.11
CA GLU A 42 5.94 -9.78 0.78
C GLU A 42 5.30 -8.38 0.69
N ILE A 43 4.07 -8.21 1.19
CA ILE A 43 3.38 -6.92 1.21
C ILE A 43 4.13 -5.91 2.09
N LYS A 44 4.65 -6.33 3.24
CA LYS A 44 5.45 -5.47 4.13
C LYS A 44 6.72 -4.96 3.45
N GLU A 45 7.38 -5.81 2.65
CA GLU A 45 8.57 -5.43 1.89
C GLU A 45 8.25 -4.42 0.77
N ILE A 46 7.18 -4.66 0.02
CA ILE A 46 6.73 -3.75 -1.05
C ILE A 46 6.31 -2.39 -0.49
N ILE A 47 5.60 -2.35 0.65
CA ILE A 47 5.25 -1.08 1.33
C ILE A 47 6.51 -0.33 1.75
N SER A 48 7.50 -1.02 2.32
CA SER A 48 8.78 -0.43 2.72
C SER A 48 9.54 0.16 1.53
N GLN A 49 9.55 -0.54 0.40
CA GLN A 49 10.18 -0.07 -0.83
C GLN A 49 9.47 1.17 -1.40
N ASN A 50 8.13 1.20 -1.36
CA ASN A 50 7.35 2.37 -1.79
C ASN A 50 7.58 3.58 -0.89
N VAL A 51 7.63 3.41 0.43
CA VAL A 51 7.96 4.50 1.36
C VAL A 51 9.36 5.05 1.06
N ARG A 52 10.37 4.18 0.85
CA ARG A 52 11.72 4.61 0.43
C ARG A 52 11.71 5.36 -0.91
N GLY A 53 10.89 4.94 -1.87
CA GLY A 53 10.72 5.62 -3.16
C GLY A 53 10.11 7.02 -3.01
N LEU A 54 9.16 7.19 -2.09
CA LEU A 54 8.51 8.48 -1.80
C LEU A 54 9.41 9.44 -1.01
N LEU A 55 10.33 8.92 -0.20
CA LEU A 55 11.28 9.71 0.60
C LEU A 55 12.57 10.09 -0.15
N GLY A 56 12.82 9.47 -1.31
CA GLY A 56 14.07 9.64 -2.06
C GLY A 56 15.19 8.72 -1.57
N VAL A 57 16.14 8.42 -2.47
CA VAL A 57 17.21 7.43 -2.23
C VAL A 57 18.25 7.98 -1.26
N LEU A 58 18.15 7.62 0.02
CA LEU A 58 19.18 7.85 1.04
C LEU A 58 19.71 6.50 1.55
N PRO A 59 21.02 6.20 1.42
CA PRO A 59 21.59 4.93 1.89
C PRO A 59 21.44 4.79 3.41
N PRO A 60 20.79 3.73 3.92
CA PRO A 60 20.57 3.57 5.36
C PRO A 60 21.85 3.23 6.14
N ASP A 61 22.88 2.68 5.49
CA ASP A 61 24.11 2.21 6.15
C ASP A 61 25.08 3.33 6.57
N GLY A 62 24.75 4.60 6.29
CA GLY A 62 25.64 5.74 6.57
C GLY A 62 24.96 7.02 7.07
N PHE A 63 23.64 7.01 7.29
CA PHE A 63 22.90 8.23 7.59
C PHE A 63 21.83 8.02 8.65
N ASN A 64 21.79 8.92 9.63
CA ASN A 64 20.61 9.11 10.46
C ASN A 64 19.59 9.94 9.65
N VAL A 65 18.60 9.29 9.05
CA VAL A 65 17.63 9.94 8.15
C VAL A 65 16.57 10.65 8.99
N GLN A 66 16.68 11.98 9.08
CA GLN A 66 15.65 12.83 9.68
C GLN A 66 14.83 13.49 8.57
N ILE A 67 13.52 13.23 8.56
CA ILE A 67 12.61 13.74 7.53
C ILE A 67 11.76 14.83 8.16
N MET A 68 11.99 16.07 7.74
CA MET A 68 11.13 17.21 8.11
C MET A 68 10.16 17.46 6.96
N THR A 69 8.87 17.40 7.27
CA THR A 69 7.79 17.60 6.30
C THR A 69 6.65 18.37 6.95
N ASP A 70 5.89 19.10 6.16
CA ASP A 70 4.67 19.74 6.62
C ASP A 70 3.50 18.74 6.67
N ARG A 71 2.40 19.18 7.27
CA ARG A 71 1.19 18.35 7.47
C ARG A 71 0.60 17.85 6.15
N GLU A 72 0.67 18.65 5.09
CA GLU A 72 0.07 18.35 3.79
C GLU A 72 0.87 17.25 3.08
N ASN A 73 2.19 17.41 3.03
CA ASN A 73 3.09 16.44 2.44
C ASN A 73 3.10 15.10 3.21
N LEU A 74 3.00 15.13 4.54
CA LEU A 74 2.82 13.90 5.34
C LEU A 74 1.49 13.21 5.05
N ALA A 75 0.40 13.96 4.93
CA ALA A 75 -0.92 13.40 4.60
C ALA A 75 -0.91 12.76 3.21
N ASN A 76 -0.27 13.39 2.23
CA ASN A 76 -0.12 12.83 0.89
C ASN A 76 0.72 11.54 0.90
N LEU A 77 1.80 11.50 1.68
CA LEU A 77 2.63 10.30 1.85
C LEU A 77 1.81 9.13 2.41
N LEU A 78 1.05 9.37 3.48
CA LEU A 78 0.17 8.38 4.08
C LEU A 78 -0.91 7.93 3.09
N ALA A 79 -1.52 8.85 2.35
CA ALA A 79 -2.60 8.57 1.40
C ALA A 79 -2.11 7.63 0.30
N SER A 80 -0.93 7.93 -0.26
CA SER A 80 -0.30 7.09 -1.26
C SER A 80 0.06 5.71 -0.70
N ALA A 81 0.64 5.65 0.50
CA ALA A 81 0.99 4.37 1.12
C ALA A 81 -0.25 3.50 1.37
N MET A 82 -1.36 4.11 1.79
CA MET A 82 -2.63 3.42 2.07
C MET A 82 -3.30 2.92 0.79
N MET A 83 -3.34 3.72 -0.28
CA MET A 83 -3.84 3.29 -1.59
C MET A 83 -3.03 2.11 -2.15
N THR A 84 -1.70 2.19 -2.04
CA THR A 84 -0.82 1.08 -2.45
C THR A 84 -1.06 -0.17 -1.61
N GLY A 85 -1.18 -0.05 -0.28
CA GLY A 85 -1.49 -1.17 0.60
C GLY A 85 -2.82 -1.87 0.24
N TYR A 86 -3.87 -1.08 -0.03
CA TYR A 86 -5.17 -1.62 -0.46
C TYR A 86 -5.08 -2.34 -1.81
N PHE A 87 -4.38 -1.76 -2.78
CA PHE A 87 -4.16 -2.40 -4.08
C PHE A 87 -3.44 -3.74 -3.94
N LEU A 88 -2.37 -3.80 -3.14
CA LEU A 88 -1.63 -5.03 -2.91
C LEU A 88 -2.49 -6.11 -2.25
N ARG A 89 -3.31 -5.74 -1.26
CA ARG A 89 -4.24 -6.67 -0.63
C ARG A 89 -5.24 -7.24 -1.63
N ASN A 90 -5.76 -6.42 -2.54
CA ASN A 90 -6.66 -6.91 -3.59
C ASN A 90 -5.94 -7.83 -4.59
N MET A 91 -4.67 -7.58 -4.91
CA MET A 91 -3.90 -8.46 -5.78
C MET A 91 -3.62 -9.81 -5.10
N GLU A 92 -3.25 -9.80 -3.82
CA GLU A 92 -3.07 -11.01 -3.00
C GLU A 92 -4.35 -11.84 -2.96
N GLN A 93 -5.51 -11.21 -2.69
CA GLN A 93 -6.79 -11.92 -2.72
C GLN A 93 -7.12 -12.50 -4.10
N ARG A 94 -6.76 -11.82 -5.19
CA ARG A 94 -6.98 -12.35 -6.55
C ARG A 94 -6.08 -13.53 -6.83
N MET A 95 -4.80 -13.45 -6.45
CA MET A 95 -3.85 -14.57 -6.56
C MET A 95 -4.33 -15.77 -5.75
N ASP A 96 -4.72 -15.58 -4.49
CA ASP A 96 -5.25 -16.66 -3.65
C ASP A 96 -6.46 -17.32 -4.33
N LEU A 97 -7.37 -16.54 -4.91
CA LEU A 97 -8.53 -17.08 -5.63
C LEU A 97 -8.13 -17.85 -6.90
N GLU A 98 -7.17 -17.34 -7.67
CA GLU A 98 -6.65 -17.99 -8.87
C GLU A 98 -5.99 -19.33 -8.53
N ASP A 99 -5.14 -19.37 -7.49
CA ASP A 99 -4.50 -20.60 -7.01
C ASP A 99 -5.54 -21.65 -6.53
N ASN A 100 -6.58 -21.22 -5.80
CA ASN A 100 -7.65 -22.13 -5.35
C ASN A 100 -8.55 -22.61 -6.50
N LEU A 101 -8.71 -21.83 -7.57
CA LEU A 101 -9.48 -22.22 -8.77
C LEU A 101 -8.69 -23.18 -9.65
N GLU A 102 -7.38 -22.99 -9.78
CA GLU A 102 -6.50 -23.95 -10.47
C GLU A 102 -6.46 -25.30 -9.76
N ASP A 103 -6.47 -25.32 -8.42
CA ASP A 103 -6.57 -26.57 -7.63
C ASP A 103 -7.93 -27.28 -7.85
N PHE A 104 -9.01 -26.53 -8.01
CA PHE A 104 -10.34 -27.08 -8.33
C PHE A 104 -10.40 -27.68 -9.75
N ASP A 105 -9.86 -27.01 -10.78
CA ASP A 105 -9.85 -27.54 -12.15
C ASP A 105 -8.98 -28.81 -12.30
N LEU A 106 -7.99 -29.01 -11.43
CA LEU A 106 -7.17 -30.23 -11.39
C LEU A 106 -7.85 -31.42 -10.70
N ASP A 107 -8.87 -31.20 -9.85
CA ASP A 107 -9.63 -32.27 -9.18
C ASP A 107 -10.74 -32.86 -10.08
N PHE A 108 -11.34 -32.06 -10.97
CA PHE A 108 -12.37 -32.54 -11.92
C PHE A 108 -11.80 -33.15 -13.22
N GLY A 109 -10.49 -33.12 -13.41
CA GLY A 109 -9.83 -33.56 -14.64
C GLY A 109 -9.25 -34.98 -14.65
N VAL A 110 -9.34 -35.75 -13.56
CA VAL A 110 -8.63 -37.04 -13.42
C VAL A 110 -9.55 -38.28 -13.40
N ASP A 111 -10.87 -38.11 -13.48
CA ASP A 111 -11.82 -39.23 -13.56
C ASP A 111 -12.66 -39.16 -14.85
N LEU A 112 -12.09 -39.55 -15.99
CA LEU A 112 -12.78 -40.10 -17.17
C LEU A 112 -11.84 -40.88 -18.11
#